data_AF-A0A919MJM4-F1
#
_entry.id   AF-A0A919MJM4-F1
#
_cell.length_a   1.000
_cell.length_b   1.000
_cell.length_c   1.000
_cell.angle_alpha   90.00
_cell.angle_beta   90.00
_cell.angle_gamma   90.00
#
_symmetry.space_group_name_H-M   'P 1'
#
loop_
_entity.id
_entity.type
_entity.pdbx_description
1 polymer ?
#
loop_
_entity_poly.entity_id
_entity_poly.type
_entity_poly.pdbx_seq_one_letter_code
_entity_poly.pdbx_strand_id
1 'polypeptide(L)'
;MTADLAGGRDFPELGGAGGRLPRVRSGPVRHGRLFGIRTGQWVSTQVAVVALLIGAVNGPLTLAAAAFLAIVLLAVTWLRLRGRWAFEWLGTGLRFASRRHTAPRSEASTALLEFVAPGARIEQTELAGDPAAVIVDGSGLTAVLELGDPGGLLAEETVILPSPAGLLPPAGTEHPPCRLQLLLVGAPAPTLRAGGGTPANSYRQLTDGRLLGHSRALLAVRVLRAEGWSEDDLRRALSGLVRKLLRRLGPAPARPLGEAAARRVVAELAHDDGIDAAQETWPGLRVGSLTQATFRLHRWPDLRIETSRRLVARLLTLPAAATTVALGVGPRSATGADTATDLTIRLAAPDSAALSVATQALRKLLAGERAAARRLDGEHLDGLTATLPLGIPATPRVPGRPSPDEARADLLDDLQLPVGHAGLMIGSNRKGEPVIVRLFRPEQTRALLVGGVRCAQLVALRAMALGARVVVQTARPQAWEPFVRGAAVPGEAIAVIPPGRAVEIPPGSALHPLLVVVDIGPVGADNRPGAGWQATLVVRDDFSPADADAASRADLLLVQPLRPEEAGLVGAALGLGEAAKWLTQIRADMVGVINRRAVRWAALSQTPIEAQLIGPPVRG
;
A
#
# COMPACT_ATOMS: atom_id res chain seq x y z
N MET A 1 84.19 -3.76 -0.31
CA MET A 1 85.06 -2.61 -0.05
C MET A 1 84.47 -1.41 -0.77
N THR A 2 83.74 -0.58 0.01
CA THR A 2 83.57 0.89 -0.11
C THR A 2 82.95 1.45 -1.39
N ALA A 3 81.87 2.22 -1.40
CA ALA A 3 81.42 3.35 -0.58
C ALA A 3 80.07 3.81 -1.21
N ASP A 4 79.16 4.61 -0.68
CA ASP A 4 78.83 5.20 0.62
C ASP A 4 77.42 5.81 0.39
N LEU A 5 76.64 5.93 1.46
CA LEU A 5 75.22 6.27 1.48
C LEU A 5 75.05 7.79 1.67
N ALA A 6 74.33 8.48 0.77
CA ALA A 6 73.52 9.67 1.10
C ALA A 6 72.69 10.14 -0.12
N GLY A 7 71.41 10.47 0.11
CA GLY A 7 70.59 11.23 -0.86
C GLY A 7 69.13 10.84 -0.83
N GLY A 8 68.37 11.48 0.08
CA GLY A 8 67.02 11.09 0.47
C GLY A 8 65.92 11.21 -0.58
N ARG A 9 64.80 10.56 -0.26
CA ARG A 9 63.45 11.04 -0.58
C ARG A 9 62.55 10.73 0.60
N ASP A 10 62.01 11.79 1.18
CA ASP A 10 60.99 11.77 2.20
C ASP A 10 59.81 10.91 1.73
N PHE A 11 59.40 9.97 2.57
CA PHE A 11 58.07 9.38 2.48
C PHE A 11 57.09 10.44 2.97
N PRO A 12 56.09 10.87 2.16
CA PRO A 12 54.97 11.59 2.71
C PRO A 12 54.24 10.62 3.64
N GLU A 13 54.25 10.92 4.94
CA GLU A 13 53.36 10.28 5.88
C GLU A 13 51.93 10.39 5.32
N LEU A 14 51.33 9.25 4.98
CA LEU A 14 49.90 9.12 4.74
C LEU A 14 49.17 9.24 6.08
N GLY A 15 49.28 10.42 6.70
CA GLY A 15 48.41 10.90 7.77
C GLY A 15 47.07 11.34 7.20
N GLY A 16 46.40 10.45 6.47
CA GLY A 16 45.01 10.64 6.08
C GLY A 16 44.14 10.48 7.31
N ALA A 17 43.84 11.59 7.99
CA ALA A 17 42.84 11.64 9.05
C ALA A 17 41.57 10.93 8.55
N GLY A 18 41.22 9.78 9.15
CA GLY A 18 40.02 9.04 8.79
C GLY A 18 38.82 9.98 8.84
N GLY A 19 38.28 10.28 7.66
CA GLY A 19 37.20 11.25 7.50
C GLY A 19 36.04 10.90 8.43
N ARG A 20 35.65 11.85 9.29
CA ARG A 20 34.49 11.66 10.16
C ARG A 20 33.26 11.46 9.29
N LEU A 21 32.62 10.31 9.43
CA LEU A 21 31.36 10.00 8.76
C LEU A 21 30.28 11.03 9.12
N PRO A 22 29.42 11.42 8.15
CA PRO A 22 28.45 12.49 8.33
C PRO A 22 27.47 12.16 9.46
N ARG A 23 27.38 13.04 10.46
CA ARG A 23 26.43 12.89 11.57
C ARG A 23 25.05 13.39 11.13
N VAL A 24 24.05 12.52 11.24
CA VAL A 24 22.64 12.95 11.19
C VAL A 24 22.38 13.74 12.47
N ARG A 25 21.93 15.00 12.34
CA ARG A 25 21.55 15.84 13.48
C ARG A 25 20.43 15.14 14.25
N SER A 26 20.80 14.49 15.35
CA SER A 26 19.91 13.90 16.33
C SER A 26 20.47 14.31 17.69
N GLY A 27 19.62 14.90 18.53
CA GLY A 27 20.04 15.37 19.84
C GLY A 27 20.70 14.25 20.66
N PRO A 28 21.72 14.56 21.47
CA PRO A 28 22.42 13.54 22.24
C PRO A 28 21.52 13.04 23.37
N VAL A 29 21.04 11.79 23.28
CA VAL A 29 20.48 11.09 24.44
C VAL A 29 21.20 9.75 24.58
N ARG A 30 22.40 9.83 25.16
CA ARG A 30 23.16 8.65 25.61
C ARG A 30 22.49 8.07 26.85
N HIS A 31 21.75 6.98 26.71
CA HIS A 31 21.34 6.16 27.85
C HIS A 31 21.81 4.73 27.59
N GLY A 32 22.95 4.38 28.19
CA GLY A 32 23.55 3.05 28.11
C GLY A 32 22.64 1.95 28.66
N ARG A 33 22.96 0.70 28.32
CA ARG A 33 22.42 -0.50 28.96
C ARG A 33 23.59 -1.28 29.53
N LEU A 34 23.45 -1.74 30.77
CA LEU A 34 24.33 -2.71 31.40
C LEU A 34 23.43 -3.86 31.85
N PHE A 35 23.73 -5.09 31.43
CA PHE A 35 22.98 -6.31 31.79
C PHE A 35 21.47 -6.30 31.45
N GLY A 36 21.07 -5.65 30.34
CA GLY A 36 19.66 -5.59 29.92
C GLY A 36 18.81 -4.56 30.65
N ILE A 37 19.36 -3.90 31.68
CA ILE A 37 18.72 -2.85 32.48
C ILE A 37 19.17 -1.47 31.94
N ARG A 38 18.23 -0.52 31.78
CA ARG A 38 18.57 0.84 31.32
C ARG A 38 19.23 1.62 32.46
N THR A 39 20.22 2.47 32.17
CA THR A 39 20.88 3.34 33.18
C THR A 39 19.88 4.11 34.04
N GLY A 40 18.76 4.55 33.46
CA GLY A 40 17.69 5.23 34.20
C GLY A 40 17.01 4.38 35.29
N GLN A 41 16.93 3.05 35.13
CA GLN A 41 16.36 2.16 36.16
C GLN A 41 17.30 2.08 37.37
N TRP A 42 18.61 2.00 37.15
CA TRP A 42 19.62 2.06 38.21
C TRP A 42 19.59 3.39 38.96
N VAL A 43 19.63 4.50 38.22
CA VAL A 43 19.57 5.85 38.81
C VAL A 43 18.26 6.03 39.59
N SER A 44 17.12 5.58 39.06
CA SER A 44 15.84 5.67 39.79
C SER A 44 15.83 4.85 41.08
N THR A 45 16.49 3.69 41.08
CA THR A 45 16.59 2.84 42.27
C THR A 45 17.49 3.51 43.33
N GLN A 46 18.60 4.13 42.91
CA GLN A 46 19.46 4.92 43.79
C GLN A 46 18.72 6.13 44.38
N VAL A 47 17.97 6.87 43.56
CA VAL A 47 17.16 8.02 44.01
C VAL A 47 16.08 7.59 45.00
N ALA A 48 15.41 6.45 44.77
CA ALA A 48 14.43 5.89 45.71
C ALA A 48 15.07 5.59 47.09
N VAL A 49 16.25 4.99 47.10
CA VAL A 49 17.00 4.71 48.35
C VAL A 49 17.40 6.01 49.06
N VAL A 50 17.90 7.01 48.34
CA VAL A 50 18.27 8.31 48.92
C VAL A 50 17.05 9.04 49.50
N ALA A 51 15.91 9.03 48.80
CA ALA A 51 14.68 9.63 49.28
C ALA A 51 14.21 9.00 50.60
N LEU A 52 14.27 7.66 50.70
CA LEU A 52 13.95 6.92 51.92
C LEU A 52 14.90 7.29 53.08
N LEU A 53 16.21 7.41 52.82
CA LEU A 53 17.19 7.82 53.84
C LEU A 53 16.95 9.25 54.34
N ILE A 54 16.64 10.19 53.46
CA ILE A 54 16.29 11.57 53.83
C ILE A 54 15.00 11.58 54.66
N GLY A 55 13.97 10.82 54.23
CA GLY A 55 12.72 10.70 54.97
C GLY A 55 12.93 10.14 56.39
N ALA A 56 13.80 9.16 56.56
CA ALA A 56 14.09 8.55 57.86
C ALA A 56 14.69 9.55 58.88
N VAL A 57 15.46 10.54 58.42
CA VAL A 57 16.08 11.56 59.28
C VAL A 57 15.09 12.66 59.71
N ASN A 58 14.04 12.91 58.93
CA ASN A 58 13.13 14.06 59.09
C ASN A 58 11.77 13.70 59.73
N GLY A 59 11.63 12.51 60.30
CA GLY A 59 10.43 12.08 61.04
C GLY A 59 9.45 11.17 60.26
N PRO A 60 8.38 10.67 60.92
CA PRO A 60 7.53 9.59 60.38
C PRO A 60 6.67 10.02 59.18
N LEU A 61 6.20 11.27 59.15
CA LEU A 61 5.38 11.80 58.05
C LEU A 61 6.20 11.97 56.75
N THR A 62 7.41 12.48 56.85
CA THR A 62 8.33 12.66 55.70
C THR A 62 8.83 11.31 55.20
N LEU A 63 9.06 10.35 56.09
CA LEU A 63 9.35 8.96 55.72
C LEU A 63 8.18 8.32 54.95
N ALA A 64 6.94 8.49 55.40
CA ALA A 64 5.77 7.95 54.70
C ALA A 64 5.62 8.55 53.28
N ALA A 65 5.80 9.87 53.14
CA ALA A 65 5.79 10.54 51.84
C ALA A 65 6.94 10.07 50.92
N ALA A 66 8.15 9.93 51.46
CA ALA A 66 9.30 9.42 50.73
C ALA A 66 9.12 7.95 50.30
N ALA A 67 8.54 7.11 51.16
CA ALA A 67 8.22 5.73 50.85
C ALA A 67 7.18 5.62 49.73
N PHE A 68 6.13 6.45 49.77
CA PHE A 68 5.16 6.53 48.68
C PHE A 68 5.82 6.94 47.36
N LEU A 69 6.65 7.99 47.36
CA LEU A 69 7.36 8.43 46.16
C LEU A 69 8.33 7.35 45.63
N ALA A 70 9.04 6.65 46.51
CA ALA A 70 9.93 5.54 46.15
C ALA A 70 9.14 4.39 45.51
N ILE A 71 7.99 4.01 46.06
CA ILE A 71 7.11 2.99 45.49
C ILE A 71 6.62 3.41 44.10
N VAL A 72 6.15 4.64 43.95
CA VAL A 72 5.70 5.17 42.64
C VAL A 72 6.85 5.17 41.63
N LEU A 73 8.04 5.64 42.03
CA LEU A 73 9.21 5.69 41.16
C LEU A 73 9.63 4.28 40.71
N LEU A 74 9.72 3.33 41.64
CA LEU A 74 10.04 1.94 41.33
C LEU A 74 8.96 1.28 40.47
N ALA A 75 7.68 1.53 40.75
CA ALA A 75 6.59 1.05 39.92
C ALA A 75 6.69 1.59 38.49
N VAL A 76 6.96 2.88 38.30
CA VAL A 76 7.12 3.48 36.97
C VAL A 76 8.34 2.92 36.22
N THR A 77 9.44 2.60 36.92
CA THR A 77 10.66 2.14 36.27
C THR A 77 10.76 0.63 36.07
N TRP A 78 10.06 -0.17 36.89
CA TRP A 78 10.13 -1.64 36.88
C TRP A 78 8.83 -2.35 36.49
N LEU A 79 7.67 -1.69 36.48
CA LEU A 79 6.43 -2.34 36.06
C LEU A 79 6.37 -2.49 34.53
N ARG A 80 6.11 -3.72 34.06
CA ARG A 80 5.96 -4.02 32.63
C ARG A 80 4.50 -4.22 32.28
N LEU A 81 3.92 -3.27 31.56
CA LEU A 81 2.52 -3.26 31.13
C LEU A 81 2.47 -3.50 29.62
N ARG A 82 1.75 -4.54 29.18
CA ARG A 82 1.58 -4.91 27.76
C ARG A 82 2.91 -4.98 26.98
N GLY A 83 3.96 -5.50 27.61
CA GLY A 83 5.27 -5.72 26.99
C GLY A 83 6.21 -4.50 27.01
N ARG A 84 5.76 -3.32 27.45
CA ARG A 84 6.55 -2.09 27.62
C ARG A 84 6.70 -1.73 29.10
N TRP A 85 7.74 -0.99 29.43
CA TRP A 85 7.92 -0.47 30.80
C TRP A 85 6.99 0.72 31.04
N ALA A 86 6.51 0.92 32.27
CA ALA A 86 5.57 1.98 32.61
C ALA A 86 6.10 3.39 32.28
N PHE A 87 7.41 3.66 32.45
CA PHE A 87 8.03 4.93 32.02
C PHE A 87 7.95 5.15 30.50
N GLU A 88 7.95 4.08 29.69
CA GLU A 88 7.76 4.22 28.25
C GLU A 88 6.33 4.62 27.95
N TRP A 89 5.34 4.06 28.65
CA TRP A 89 3.95 4.47 28.55
C TRP A 89 3.76 5.93 28.98
N LEU A 90 4.42 6.37 30.05
CA LEU A 90 4.42 7.77 30.47
C LEU A 90 4.97 8.69 29.36
N GLY A 91 6.09 8.33 28.74
CA GLY A 91 6.67 9.08 27.63
C GLY A 91 5.81 9.08 26.36
N THR A 92 5.05 8.01 26.10
CA THR A 92 4.04 8.00 25.02
C THR A 92 2.83 8.87 25.40
N GLY A 93 2.33 8.76 26.64
CA GLY A 93 1.22 9.57 27.14
C GLY A 93 1.51 11.07 27.09
N LEU A 94 2.70 11.49 27.51
CA LEU A 94 3.12 12.88 27.47
C LEU A 94 3.24 13.40 26.02
N ARG A 95 3.87 12.62 25.11
CA ARG A 95 3.97 12.97 23.70
C ARG A 95 2.60 13.07 23.04
N PHE A 96 1.71 12.12 23.34
CA PHE A 96 0.33 12.13 22.87
C PHE A 96 -0.37 13.39 23.36
N ALA A 97 -0.40 13.66 24.67
CA ALA A 97 -1.07 14.83 25.23
C ALA A 97 -0.51 16.18 24.73
N SER A 98 0.76 16.22 24.32
CA SER A 98 1.41 17.45 23.83
C SER A 98 1.17 17.77 22.36
N ARG A 99 0.67 16.82 21.55
CA ARG A 99 0.52 17.00 20.10
C ARG A 99 -0.93 17.28 19.70
N ARG A 100 -1.11 17.77 18.48
CA ARG A 100 -2.44 17.94 17.89
C ARG A 100 -3.02 16.57 17.51
N HIS A 101 -4.30 16.37 17.81
CA HIS A 101 -5.00 15.12 17.53
C HIS A 101 -5.98 15.20 16.37
N THR A 102 -6.21 16.39 15.82
CA THR A 102 -7.17 16.60 14.73
C THR A 102 -6.51 17.42 13.63
N ALA A 103 -6.62 16.93 12.40
CA ALA A 103 -6.34 17.74 11.21
C ALA A 103 -7.58 18.57 10.88
N PRO A 104 -7.45 19.86 10.51
CA PRO A 104 -8.57 20.61 9.98
C PRO A 104 -9.06 20.01 8.66
N ARG A 105 -10.36 20.12 8.40
CA ARG A 105 -10.95 19.78 7.10
C ARG A 105 -10.28 20.62 6.02
N SER A 106 -9.80 19.99 4.95
CA SER A 106 -9.25 20.70 3.80
C SER A 106 -9.56 19.96 2.52
N GLU A 107 -10.02 20.70 1.52
CA GLU A 107 -10.22 20.19 0.15
C GLU A 107 -8.89 19.85 -0.54
N ALA A 108 -7.78 20.39 -0.04
CA ALA A 108 -6.44 20.08 -0.54
C ALA A 108 -5.76 19.11 0.43
N SER A 109 -5.23 17.99 -0.09
CA SER A 109 -4.49 16.94 0.65
C SER A 109 -3.29 17.43 1.48
N THR A 110 -3.02 18.74 1.47
CA THR A 110 -2.02 19.47 2.24
C THR A 110 -2.29 19.47 3.74
N ALA A 111 -3.56 19.51 4.20
CA ALA A 111 -3.84 19.52 5.64
C ALA A 111 -3.49 18.18 6.31
N LEU A 112 -3.76 17.08 5.63
CA LEU A 112 -3.33 15.76 6.05
C LEU A 112 -1.80 15.67 6.09
N LEU A 113 -1.12 16.13 5.03
CA LEU A 113 0.35 16.12 5.01
C LEU A 113 0.95 16.91 6.18
N GLU A 114 0.41 18.10 6.47
CA GLU A 114 0.82 18.93 7.60
C GLU A 114 0.52 18.26 8.95
N PHE A 115 -0.60 17.52 9.06
CA PHE A 115 -0.94 16.76 10.27
C PHE A 115 0.04 15.60 10.52
N VAL A 116 0.45 14.91 9.46
CA VAL A 116 1.26 13.68 9.56
C VAL A 116 2.77 13.96 9.57
N ALA A 117 3.19 15.01 8.89
CA ALA A 117 4.58 15.48 8.85
C ALA A 117 4.60 17.02 8.81
N PRO A 118 4.56 17.69 9.97
CA PRO A 118 4.52 19.15 10.05
C PRO A 118 5.68 19.80 9.30
N GLY A 119 5.36 20.77 8.44
CA GLY A 119 6.34 21.46 7.59
C GLY A 119 6.76 20.70 6.34
N ALA A 120 6.19 19.52 6.07
CA ALA A 120 6.44 18.79 4.83
C ALA A 120 5.75 19.46 3.64
N ARG A 121 6.47 19.60 2.53
CA ARG A 121 6.00 20.23 1.29
C ARG A 121 6.28 19.33 0.11
N ILE A 122 5.41 19.36 -0.90
CA ILE A 122 5.63 18.65 -2.15
C ILE A 122 6.08 19.67 -3.19
N GLU A 123 7.28 19.48 -3.71
CA GLU A 123 7.88 20.30 -4.74
C GLU A 123 8.01 19.51 -6.05
N GLN A 124 7.79 20.17 -7.17
CA GLN A 124 8.11 19.61 -8.48
C GLN A 124 9.61 19.79 -8.75
N THR A 125 10.28 18.73 -9.20
CA THR A 125 11.70 18.73 -9.57
C THR A 125 11.93 17.68 -10.65
N GLU A 126 12.94 17.86 -11.49
CA GLU A 126 13.35 16.81 -12.42
C GLU A 126 14.23 15.77 -11.72
N LEU A 127 13.76 14.53 -11.67
CA LEU A 127 14.54 13.39 -11.15
C LEU A 127 14.82 12.42 -12.29
N ALA A 128 16.09 12.05 -12.45
CA ALA A 128 16.54 11.17 -13.53
C ALA A 128 16.20 11.65 -14.97
N GLY A 129 15.77 12.90 -15.15
CA GLY A 129 15.36 13.47 -16.45
C GLY A 129 13.84 13.56 -16.65
N ASP A 130 13.05 13.03 -15.70
CA ASP A 130 11.59 13.07 -15.74
C ASP A 130 11.03 14.01 -14.65
N PRO A 131 9.89 14.67 -14.90
CA PRO A 131 9.22 15.48 -13.89
C PRO A 131 8.73 14.58 -12.74
N ALA A 132 9.21 14.88 -11.54
CA ALA A 132 8.94 14.11 -10.34
C ALA A 132 8.61 15.01 -9.14
N ALA A 133 7.87 14.46 -8.19
CA ALA A 133 7.58 15.09 -6.92
C ALA A 133 8.67 14.73 -5.90
N VAL A 134 9.16 15.75 -5.20
CA VAL A 134 10.02 15.58 -4.03
C VAL A 134 9.27 16.09 -2.81
N ILE A 135 9.12 15.23 -1.81
CA ILE A 135 8.58 15.59 -0.51
C ILE A 135 9.75 16.08 0.36
N VAL A 136 9.73 17.37 0.69
CA VAL A 136 10.76 18.07 1.46
C VAL A 136 10.26 18.26 2.88
N ASP A 137 11.05 17.86 3.88
CA ASP A 137 10.78 18.16 5.28
C ASP A 137 12.06 18.56 6.03
N GLY A 138 11.92 18.89 7.32
CA GLY A 138 13.04 19.35 8.16
C GLY A 138 14.16 18.33 8.36
N SER A 139 13.97 17.07 7.99
CA SER A 139 14.92 15.98 8.20
C SER A 139 15.40 15.29 6.92
N GLY A 140 14.80 15.58 5.76
CA GLY A 140 15.23 14.97 4.49
C GLY A 140 14.43 15.37 3.25
N LEU A 141 14.83 14.76 2.14
CA LEU A 141 14.16 14.82 0.83
C LEU A 141 13.71 13.41 0.45
N THR A 142 12.48 13.26 -0.02
CA THR A 142 11.92 11.95 -0.41
C THR A 142 11.36 11.99 -1.82
N ALA A 143 11.81 11.09 -2.69
CA ALA A 143 11.18 10.81 -3.98
C ALA A 143 10.29 9.58 -3.87
N VAL A 144 9.15 9.58 -4.57
CA VAL A 144 8.22 8.44 -4.57
C VAL A 144 8.21 7.80 -5.96
N LEU A 145 8.50 6.50 -6.00
CA LEU A 145 8.45 5.67 -7.21
C LEU A 145 7.24 4.74 -7.13
N GLU A 146 6.43 4.71 -8.17
CA GLU A 146 5.37 3.73 -8.34
C GLU A 146 5.93 2.49 -9.03
N LEU A 147 5.68 1.31 -8.43
CA LEU A 147 6.16 0.02 -8.90
C LEU A 147 5.01 -0.74 -9.57
N GLY A 148 5.30 -1.40 -10.69
CA GLY A 148 4.32 -2.01 -11.58
C GLY A 148 3.84 -1.04 -12.66
N ASP A 149 3.06 -1.55 -13.62
CA ASP A 149 2.35 -0.72 -14.60
C ASP A 149 0.95 -0.38 -14.04
N PRO A 150 0.72 0.85 -13.54
CA PRO A 150 -0.60 1.27 -13.06
C PRO A 150 -1.62 1.38 -14.20
N GLY A 151 -1.15 1.64 -15.43
CA GLY A 151 -1.97 1.70 -16.64
C GLY A 151 -2.25 0.31 -17.22
N GLY A 152 -1.52 -0.72 -16.80
CA GLY A 152 -1.69 -2.09 -17.25
C GLY A 152 -3.08 -2.61 -16.92
N LEU A 153 -3.85 -2.95 -17.96
CA LEU A 153 -5.22 -3.46 -17.80
C LEU A 153 -5.30 -4.95 -17.54
N LEU A 154 -4.40 -5.70 -18.16
CA LEU A 154 -4.25 -7.12 -17.88
C LEU A 154 -3.23 -7.23 -16.75
N ALA A 155 -3.58 -7.93 -15.68
CA ALA A 155 -2.59 -8.23 -14.66
C ALA A 155 -1.51 -9.10 -15.31
N GLU A 156 -0.29 -8.56 -15.40
CA GLU A 156 0.87 -9.32 -15.87
C GLU A 156 1.27 -10.38 -14.82
N GLU A 157 2.21 -11.23 -15.21
CA GLU A 157 2.77 -12.26 -14.35
C GLU A 157 3.32 -11.64 -13.05
N THR A 158 3.15 -12.33 -11.92
CA THR A 158 3.59 -11.79 -10.62
C THR A 158 5.10 -11.54 -10.63
N VAL A 159 5.49 -10.28 -10.45
CA VAL A 159 6.90 -9.93 -10.32
C VAL A 159 7.28 -9.91 -8.84
N ILE A 160 8.32 -10.64 -8.47
CA ILE A 160 8.90 -10.61 -7.13
C ILE A 160 9.93 -9.49 -7.10
N LEU A 161 9.73 -8.49 -6.23
CA LEU A 161 10.69 -7.40 -6.07
C LEU A 161 11.97 -7.87 -5.37
N PRO A 162 13.13 -7.28 -5.72
CA PRO A 162 14.35 -7.49 -4.94
C PRO A 162 14.20 -6.91 -3.53
N SER A 163 14.96 -7.48 -2.59
CA SER A 163 15.03 -7.01 -1.20
C SER A 163 15.43 -5.52 -1.13
N PRO A 164 14.67 -4.67 -0.39
CA PRO A 164 15.02 -3.27 -0.22
C PRO A 164 16.40 -3.05 0.43
N ALA A 165 16.91 -4.02 1.20
CA ALA A 165 18.26 -3.96 1.77
C ALA A 165 19.36 -4.01 0.71
N GLY A 166 19.18 -4.85 -0.33
CA GLY A 166 20.08 -4.94 -1.48
C GLY A 166 20.05 -3.71 -2.39
N LEU A 167 18.99 -2.90 -2.30
CA LEU A 167 18.82 -1.66 -3.05
C LEU A 167 19.51 -0.46 -2.40
N LEU A 168 19.85 -0.52 -1.11
CA LEU A 168 20.54 0.57 -0.41
C LEU A 168 21.95 0.80 -0.98
N PRO A 169 22.40 2.07 -1.08
CA PRO A 169 23.79 2.37 -1.39
C PRO A 169 24.72 1.82 -0.31
N PRO A 170 26.00 1.53 -0.64
CA PRO A 170 26.99 1.13 0.34
C PRO A 170 27.21 2.23 1.38
N ALA A 171 27.61 1.84 2.60
CA ALA A 171 27.96 2.81 3.64
C ALA A 171 29.29 3.50 3.28
N GLY A 172 29.35 4.83 3.34
CA GLY A 172 30.55 5.61 3.03
C GLY A 172 30.35 7.10 3.23
N THR A 173 31.43 7.87 3.11
CA THR A 173 31.41 9.35 3.16
C THR A 173 30.99 9.99 1.83
N GLU A 174 30.95 9.23 0.74
CA GLU A 174 30.65 9.72 -0.61
C GLU A 174 29.17 9.98 -0.87
N HIS A 175 28.30 9.47 0.00
CA HIS A 175 26.85 9.63 -0.13
C HIS A 175 26.21 10.05 1.20
N PRO A 176 25.21 10.93 1.16
CA PRO A 176 24.43 11.24 2.35
C PRO A 176 23.69 9.99 2.86
N PRO A 177 23.33 9.92 4.16
CA PRO A 177 22.59 8.79 4.70
C PRO A 177 21.23 8.62 4.01
N CYS A 178 20.96 7.43 3.47
CA CYS A 178 19.74 7.13 2.71
C CYS A 178 18.88 6.09 3.43
N ARG A 179 17.56 6.19 3.25
CA ARG A 179 16.57 5.23 3.71
C ARG A 179 15.60 4.91 2.59
N LEU A 180 15.25 3.64 2.47
CA LEU A 180 14.24 3.16 1.53
C LEU A 180 13.02 2.70 2.33
N GLN A 181 11.83 2.96 1.80
CA GLN A 181 10.59 2.48 2.38
C GLN A 181 9.73 1.90 1.26
N LEU A 182 9.51 0.59 1.29
CA LEU A 182 8.62 -0.11 0.39
C LEU A 182 7.22 -0.18 1.02
N LEU A 183 6.22 0.34 0.32
CA LEU A 183 4.83 0.30 0.71
C LEU A 183 4.08 -0.65 -0.21
N LEU A 184 3.44 -1.64 0.39
CA LEU A 184 2.56 -2.58 -0.28
C LEU A 184 1.16 -2.43 0.30
N VAL A 185 0.20 -2.16 -0.57
CA VAL A 185 -1.18 -1.86 -0.20
C VAL A 185 -2.09 -2.80 -0.92
N GLY A 186 -3.04 -3.39 -0.18
CA GLY A 186 -3.96 -4.37 -0.70
C GLY A 186 -5.35 -4.20 -0.10
N ALA A 187 -6.37 -4.33 -0.94
CA ALA A 187 -7.75 -4.51 -0.53
C ALA A 187 -8.19 -5.93 -0.93
N PRO A 188 -8.64 -6.76 0.01
CA PRO A 188 -9.04 -8.13 -0.29
C PRO A 188 -10.31 -8.16 -1.17
N ALA A 189 -10.43 -9.18 -2.01
CA ALA A 189 -11.68 -9.52 -2.69
C ALA A 189 -12.13 -10.93 -2.27
N PRO A 190 -13.37 -11.12 -1.77
CA PRO A 190 -14.40 -10.10 -1.64
C PRO A 190 -14.10 -9.06 -0.55
N THR A 191 -14.56 -7.83 -0.77
CA THR A 191 -14.39 -6.73 0.19
C THR A 191 -15.28 -6.91 1.41
N LEU A 192 -14.91 -6.28 2.53
CA LEU A 192 -15.78 -6.25 3.72
C LEU A 192 -17.17 -5.66 3.43
N ARG A 193 -17.25 -4.68 2.52
CA ARG A 193 -18.51 -4.04 2.11
C ARG A 193 -19.40 -4.97 1.31
N ALA A 194 -18.82 -5.83 0.47
CA ALA A 194 -19.59 -6.88 -0.22
C ALA A 194 -20.21 -7.89 0.76
N GLY A 195 -19.70 -7.94 2.00
CA GLY A 195 -20.28 -8.67 3.12
C GLY A 195 -20.32 -10.18 2.89
N GLY A 196 -21.35 -10.82 3.45
CA GLY A 196 -21.65 -12.24 3.24
C GLY A 196 -22.67 -12.50 2.13
N GLY A 197 -22.94 -11.52 1.25
CA GLY A 197 -23.98 -11.61 0.22
C GLY A 197 -23.58 -12.50 -0.97
N THR A 198 -24.53 -12.67 -1.91
CA THR A 198 -24.38 -13.45 -3.15
C THR A 198 -23.09 -13.12 -3.92
N PRO A 199 -22.72 -11.84 -4.16
CA PRO A 199 -21.51 -11.50 -4.91
C PRO A 199 -20.25 -11.96 -4.19
N ALA A 200 -20.18 -11.75 -2.88
CA ALA A 200 -19.02 -12.09 -2.07
C ALA A 200 -18.80 -13.61 -1.98
N ASN A 201 -19.86 -14.38 -1.76
CA ASN A 201 -19.78 -15.83 -1.66
C ASN A 201 -19.40 -16.47 -3.01
N SER A 202 -19.99 -16.00 -4.11
CA SER A 202 -19.59 -16.45 -5.45
C SER A 202 -18.11 -16.16 -5.70
N TYR A 203 -17.67 -14.93 -5.46
CA TYR A 203 -16.30 -14.54 -5.75
C TYR A 203 -15.27 -15.27 -4.90
N ARG A 204 -15.62 -15.58 -3.64
CA ARG A 204 -14.79 -16.41 -2.77
C ARG A 204 -14.65 -17.85 -3.29
N GLN A 205 -15.71 -18.44 -3.83
CA GLN A 205 -15.64 -19.76 -4.48
C GLN A 205 -14.78 -19.73 -5.75
N LEU A 206 -14.83 -18.63 -6.50
CA LEU A 206 -14.05 -18.47 -7.73
C LEU A 206 -12.54 -18.29 -7.49
N THR A 207 -12.16 -17.59 -6.41
CA THR A 207 -10.79 -17.10 -6.18
C THR A 207 -10.10 -17.71 -4.95
N ASP A 208 -10.75 -18.63 -4.26
CA ASP A 208 -10.40 -19.12 -2.92
C ASP A 208 -10.24 -18.01 -1.87
N GLY A 209 -10.74 -16.79 -2.14
CA GLY A 209 -10.56 -15.61 -1.30
C GLY A 209 -9.11 -15.12 -1.21
N ARG A 210 -8.24 -15.49 -2.15
CA ARG A 210 -6.81 -15.12 -2.14
C ARG A 210 -6.48 -13.95 -3.07
N LEU A 211 -7.34 -13.67 -4.04
CA LEU A 211 -7.14 -12.59 -5.00
C LEU A 211 -7.47 -11.24 -4.35
N LEU A 212 -6.56 -10.27 -4.50
CA LEU A 212 -6.83 -8.89 -4.08
C LEU A 212 -7.69 -8.19 -5.12
N GLY A 213 -8.67 -7.41 -4.69
CA GLY A 213 -9.47 -6.57 -5.58
C GLY A 213 -8.69 -5.35 -6.06
N HIS A 214 -7.83 -4.83 -5.20
CA HIS A 214 -6.92 -3.73 -5.50
C HIS A 214 -5.58 -3.98 -4.84
N SER A 215 -4.48 -3.67 -5.54
CA SER A 215 -3.13 -3.69 -5.00
C SER A 215 -2.30 -2.56 -5.60
N ARG A 216 -1.43 -1.98 -4.77
CA ARG A 216 -0.48 -0.95 -5.16
C ARG A 216 0.86 -1.14 -4.45
N ALA A 217 1.95 -0.84 -5.16
CA ALA A 217 3.31 -0.95 -4.65
C ALA A 217 4.04 0.37 -4.91
N LEU A 218 4.64 0.95 -3.87
CA LEU A 218 5.33 2.24 -3.93
C LEU A 218 6.67 2.13 -3.20
N LEU A 219 7.70 2.76 -3.73
CA LEU A 219 9.02 2.86 -3.12
C LEU A 219 9.33 4.33 -2.83
N ALA A 220 9.35 4.70 -1.56
CA ALA A 220 9.83 6.00 -1.12
C ALA A 220 11.35 5.94 -0.89
N VAL A 221 12.07 6.78 -1.61
CA VAL A 221 13.52 6.91 -1.59
C VAL A 221 13.87 8.19 -0.86
N ARG A 222 14.43 8.08 0.34
CA ARG A 222 14.70 9.22 1.21
C ARG A 222 16.19 9.43 1.41
N VAL A 223 16.62 10.67 1.23
CA VAL A 223 17.95 11.15 1.61
C VAL A 223 17.83 12.03 2.84
N LEU A 224 18.61 11.75 3.88
CA LEU A 224 18.53 12.43 5.16
C LEU A 224 19.49 13.63 5.21
N ARG A 225 19.04 14.72 5.83
CA ARG A 225 19.89 15.89 6.12
C ARG A 225 20.94 15.49 7.17
N ALA A 226 22.21 15.70 6.85
CA ALA A 226 23.35 15.41 7.71
C ALA A 226 24.41 16.51 7.59
N GLU A 227 25.30 16.62 8.59
CA GLU A 227 26.39 17.58 8.56
C GLU A 227 27.28 17.38 7.32
N GLY A 228 27.66 18.48 6.66
CA GLY A 228 28.53 18.46 5.48
C GLY A 228 27.82 18.35 4.13
N TRP A 229 26.48 18.31 4.09
CA TRP A 229 25.70 18.20 2.86
C TRP A 229 24.82 19.43 2.64
N SER A 230 25.01 20.14 1.53
CA SER A 230 24.10 21.23 1.12
C SER A 230 22.80 20.67 0.55
N GLU A 231 21.76 21.50 0.46
CA GLU A 231 20.48 21.05 -0.13
C GLU A 231 20.62 20.61 -1.59
N ASP A 232 21.47 21.30 -2.37
CA ASP A 232 21.76 20.92 -3.75
C ASP A 232 22.48 19.58 -3.85
N ASP A 233 23.38 19.28 -2.90
CA ASP A 233 24.02 17.97 -2.84
C ASP A 233 22.99 16.87 -2.55
N LEU A 234 22.04 17.12 -1.65
CA LEU A 234 20.98 16.16 -1.33
C LEU A 234 20.06 15.91 -2.54
N ARG A 235 19.70 16.96 -3.30
CA ARG A 235 18.90 16.82 -4.54
C ARG A 235 19.66 16.03 -5.60
N ARG A 236 20.96 16.32 -5.80
CA ARG A 236 21.83 15.55 -6.72
C ARG A 236 21.97 14.09 -6.29
N ALA A 237 22.18 13.83 -5.01
CA ALA A 237 22.26 12.48 -4.46
C ALA A 237 20.95 11.70 -4.63
N LEU A 238 19.80 12.34 -4.37
CA LEU A 238 18.48 11.74 -4.57
C LEU A 238 18.23 11.37 -6.04
N SER A 239 18.51 12.30 -6.97
CA SER A 239 18.36 12.05 -8.41
C SER A 239 19.28 10.91 -8.89
N GLY A 240 20.54 10.89 -8.42
CA GLY A 240 21.48 9.81 -8.71
C GLY A 240 21.03 8.45 -8.16
N LEU A 241 20.49 8.42 -6.94
CA LEU A 241 19.98 7.22 -6.31
C LEU A 241 18.74 6.68 -7.03
N VAL A 242 17.76 7.54 -7.33
CA VAL A 242 16.57 7.18 -8.10
C VAL A 242 16.96 6.57 -9.45
N ARG A 243 17.87 7.22 -10.19
CA ARG A 243 18.36 6.69 -11.47
C ARG A 243 19.02 5.31 -11.32
N LYS A 244 19.79 5.08 -10.24
CA LYS A 244 20.41 3.79 -9.95
C LYS A 244 19.37 2.73 -9.60
N LEU A 245 18.34 3.08 -8.83
CA LEU A 245 17.26 2.19 -8.44
C LEU A 245 16.40 1.77 -9.63
N LEU A 246 16.01 2.71 -10.49
CA LEU A 246 15.27 2.41 -11.72
C LEU A 246 16.00 1.37 -12.59
N ARG A 247 17.33 1.44 -12.68
CA ARG A 247 18.13 0.42 -13.38
C ARG A 247 18.21 -0.93 -12.64
N ARG A 248 18.23 -0.92 -11.30
CA ARG A 248 18.36 -2.14 -10.47
C ARG A 248 17.06 -2.90 -10.27
N LEU A 249 15.92 -2.22 -10.37
CA LEU A 249 14.59 -2.85 -10.29
C LEU A 249 14.29 -3.74 -11.52
N GLY A 250 15.14 -3.70 -12.55
CA GLY A 250 15.18 -4.69 -13.61
C GLY A 250 13.88 -4.76 -14.43
N PRO A 251 13.21 -5.93 -14.53
CA PRO A 251 11.99 -6.10 -15.31
C PRO A 251 10.74 -5.52 -14.64
N ALA A 252 10.79 -5.11 -13.36
CA ALA A 252 9.67 -4.47 -12.70
C ALA A 252 9.54 -3.02 -13.20
N PRO A 253 8.48 -2.64 -13.94
CA PRO A 253 8.31 -1.26 -14.35
C PRO A 253 8.23 -0.38 -13.11
N ALA A 254 9.00 0.70 -13.10
CA ALA A 254 9.04 1.67 -12.03
C ALA A 254 9.12 3.07 -12.60
N ARG A 255 8.32 4.01 -12.07
CA ARG A 255 8.32 5.40 -12.53
C ARG A 255 8.25 6.38 -11.37
N PRO A 256 8.95 7.53 -11.44
CA PRO A 256 8.73 8.61 -10.48
C PRO A 256 7.32 9.18 -10.63
N LEU A 257 6.72 9.53 -9.49
CA LEU A 257 5.42 10.20 -9.46
C LEU A 257 5.59 11.70 -9.67
N GLY A 258 4.80 12.31 -10.55
CA GLY A 258 4.67 13.77 -10.63
C GLY A 258 3.88 14.36 -9.44
N GLU A 259 3.87 15.69 -9.30
CA GLU A 259 3.30 16.37 -8.12
C GLU A 259 1.84 16.01 -7.85
N ALA A 260 0.96 16.12 -8.86
CA ALA A 260 -0.46 15.81 -8.72
C ALA A 260 -0.70 14.33 -8.36
N ALA A 261 0.12 13.43 -8.92
CA ALA A 261 0.06 12.01 -8.62
C ALA A 261 0.52 11.70 -7.19
N ALA A 262 1.60 12.35 -6.72
CA ALA A 262 2.08 12.21 -5.36
C ALA A 262 1.06 12.69 -4.31
N ARG A 263 0.43 13.86 -4.53
CA ARG A 263 -0.67 14.37 -3.67
C ARG A 263 -1.83 13.39 -3.61
N ARG A 264 -2.28 12.90 -4.78
CA ARG A 264 -3.35 11.90 -4.88
C ARG A 264 -3.00 10.60 -4.15
N VAL A 265 -1.77 10.11 -4.31
CA VAL A 265 -1.30 8.89 -3.64
C VAL A 265 -1.31 9.05 -2.12
N VAL A 266 -0.85 10.19 -1.60
CA VAL A 266 -0.87 10.45 -0.15
C VAL A 266 -2.29 10.40 0.40
N ALA A 267 -3.25 11.08 -0.26
CA ALA A 267 -4.65 11.08 0.15
C ALA A 267 -5.29 9.68 0.02
N GLU A 268 -5.10 9.01 -1.12
CA GLU A 268 -5.63 7.67 -1.40
C GLU A 268 -5.12 6.64 -0.39
N LEU A 269 -3.82 6.69 -0.06
CA LEU A 269 -3.22 5.80 0.93
C LEU A 269 -3.65 6.13 2.35
N ALA A 270 -3.92 7.39 2.68
CA ALA A 270 -4.51 7.72 3.97
C ALA A 270 -5.99 7.33 4.07
N HIS A 271 -6.62 7.02 2.93
CA HIS A 271 -8.06 6.87 2.78
C HIS A 271 -8.81 8.15 3.16
N ASP A 272 -8.21 9.30 2.83
CA ASP A 272 -8.81 10.61 2.99
C ASP A 272 -9.78 10.86 1.84
N ASP A 273 -11.07 11.00 2.18
CA ASP A 273 -12.15 11.34 1.25
C ASP A 273 -12.38 12.85 1.13
N GLY A 274 -11.63 13.66 1.89
CA GLY A 274 -11.77 15.12 1.93
C GLY A 274 -13.06 15.60 2.61
N ILE A 275 -13.88 14.69 3.12
CA ILE A 275 -15.16 14.99 3.78
C ILE A 275 -14.93 15.11 5.28
N ASP A 276 -14.38 14.07 5.90
CA ASP A 276 -14.21 14.01 7.35
C ASP A 276 -12.80 14.43 7.78
N ALA A 277 -12.72 15.16 8.90
CA ALA A 277 -11.45 15.53 9.51
C ALA A 277 -10.71 14.29 10.04
N ALA A 278 -9.41 14.19 9.76
CA ALA A 278 -8.58 13.15 10.33
C ALA A 278 -8.42 13.36 11.85
N GLN A 279 -8.66 12.32 12.64
CA GLN A 279 -8.60 12.36 14.10
C GLN A 279 -7.80 11.19 14.67
N GLU A 280 -6.83 11.49 15.52
CA GLU A 280 -6.13 10.51 16.35
C GLU A 280 -6.84 10.38 17.71
N THR A 281 -7.04 9.15 18.12
CA THR A 281 -7.46 8.77 19.47
C THR A 281 -6.41 7.82 20.07
N TRP A 282 -6.45 7.59 21.37
CA TRP A 282 -5.51 6.65 21.99
C TRP A 282 -5.50 5.25 21.35
N PRO A 283 -6.64 4.59 21.10
CA PRO A 283 -6.63 3.25 20.51
C PRO A 283 -6.59 3.24 18.98
N GLY A 284 -6.67 4.37 18.28
CA GLY A 284 -6.74 4.33 16.82
C GLY A 284 -6.80 5.69 16.16
N LEU A 285 -6.94 5.67 14.85
CA LEU A 285 -7.05 6.85 14.00
C LEU A 285 -8.33 6.74 13.18
N ARG A 286 -9.02 7.85 12.94
CA ARG A 286 -10.10 7.96 11.96
C ARG A 286 -9.65 8.88 10.84
N VAL A 287 -9.74 8.43 9.60
CA VAL A 287 -9.47 9.22 8.39
C VAL A 287 -10.55 8.87 7.37
N GLY A 288 -11.21 9.91 6.84
CA GLY A 288 -12.45 9.75 6.10
C GLY A 288 -13.45 8.89 6.87
N SER A 289 -14.19 8.06 6.14
CA SER A 289 -15.11 7.08 6.71
C SER A 289 -14.48 5.88 7.45
N LEU A 290 -13.14 5.73 7.47
CA LEU A 290 -12.48 4.52 7.99
C LEU A 290 -11.86 4.71 9.37
N THR A 291 -12.00 3.68 10.21
CA THR A 291 -11.24 3.52 11.46
C THR A 291 -9.98 2.69 11.18
N GLN A 292 -8.84 3.19 11.64
CA GLN A 292 -7.52 2.63 11.35
C GLN A 292 -6.77 2.31 12.65
N ALA A 293 -5.99 1.23 12.64
CA ALA A 293 -5.02 0.93 13.68
C ALA A 293 -3.69 0.53 13.06
N THR A 294 -2.61 0.99 13.68
CA THR A 294 -1.25 0.75 13.24
C THR A 294 -0.53 -0.18 14.22
N PHE A 295 0.29 -1.05 13.67
CA PHE A 295 1.03 -2.08 14.37
C PHE A 295 2.47 -2.09 13.86
N ARG A 296 3.42 -2.34 14.75
CA ARG A 296 4.82 -2.50 14.39
C ARG A 296 5.27 -3.92 14.67
N LEU A 297 5.87 -4.57 13.69
CA LEU A 297 6.50 -5.87 13.89
C LEU A 297 7.73 -5.68 14.78
N HIS A 298 7.82 -6.45 15.86
CA HIS A 298 8.94 -6.41 16.79
C HIS A 298 9.62 -7.77 16.97
N ARG A 299 8.89 -8.86 16.71
CA ARG A 299 9.47 -10.19 16.54
C ARG A 299 9.23 -10.66 15.13
N TRP A 300 10.31 -10.89 14.41
CA TRP A 300 10.29 -11.35 13.02
C TRP A 300 10.10 -12.88 12.94
N PRO A 301 9.42 -13.38 11.90
CA PRO A 301 9.32 -14.83 11.66
C PRO A 301 10.65 -15.41 11.16
N ASP A 302 10.75 -16.74 11.14
CA ASP A 302 11.86 -17.43 10.49
C ASP A 302 11.65 -17.49 8.97
N LEU A 303 12.31 -16.60 8.23
CA LEU A 303 12.15 -16.46 6.79
C LEU A 303 12.78 -17.59 5.97
N ARG A 304 13.39 -18.59 6.61
CA ARG A 304 13.78 -19.85 5.94
C ARG A 304 12.57 -20.74 5.65
N ILE A 305 11.43 -20.50 6.31
CA ILE A 305 10.19 -21.24 6.13
C ILE A 305 9.38 -20.59 5.00
N GLU A 306 8.94 -21.39 4.02
CA GLU A 306 8.22 -20.90 2.83
C GLU A 306 6.94 -20.11 3.16
N THR A 307 6.17 -20.51 4.17
CA THR A 307 4.97 -19.79 4.62
C THR A 307 5.29 -18.41 5.19
N SER A 308 6.44 -18.29 5.86
CA SER A 308 6.94 -17.06 6.45
C SER A 308 7.50 -16.11 5.37
N ARG A 309 8.11 -16.65 4.30
CA ARG A 309 8.53 -15.86 3.13
C ARG A 309 7.36 -15.13 2.48
N ARG A 310 6.17 -15.74 2.49
CA ARG A 310 4.91 -15.18 1.96
C ARG A 310 4.14 -14.32 2.96
N LEU A 311 4.76 -13.92 4.08
CA LEU A 311 4.09 -13.16 5.14
C LEU A 311 3.39 -11.92 4.59
N VAL A 312 4.07 -11.13 3.75
CA VAL A 312 3.51 -9.87 3.23
C VAL A 312 2.25 -10.10 2.39
N ALA A 313 2.28 -11.07 1.47
CA ALA A 313 1.12 -11.42 0.66
C ALA A 313 -0.09 -11.80 1.53
N ARG A 314 0.13 -12.57 2.60
CA ARG A 314 -0.92 -12.98 3.54
C ARG A 314 -1.43 -11.84 4.42
N LEU A 315 -0.57 -10.89 4.79
CA LEU A 315 -0.98 -9.66 5.47
C LEU A 315 -1.94 -8.84 4.59
N LEU A 316 -1.68 -8.73 3.29
CA LEU A 316 -2.55 -7.98 2.37
C LEU A 316 -3.95 -8.61 2.20
N THR A 317 -4.09 -9.91 2.46
CA THR A 317 -5.37 -10.65 2.43
C THR A 317 -6.14 -10.65 3.74
N LEU A 318 -5.68 -9.92 4.77
CA LEU A 318 -6.41 -9.83 6.04
C LEU A 318 -7.83 -9.26 5.82
N PRO A 319 -8.82 -9.64 6.65
CA PRO A 319 -10.21 -9.20 6.53
C PRO A 319 -10.38 -7.75 7.00
N ALA A 320 -9.75 -6.82 6.28
CA ALA A 320 -9.78 -5.37 6.47
C ALA A 320 -10.33 -4.72 5.19
N ALA A 321 -10.78 -3.46 5.26
CA ALA A 321 -11.13 -2.70 4.06
C ALA A 321 -9.88 -2.47 3.21
N ALA A 322 -8.76 -2.17 3.87
CA ALA A 322 -7.43 -2.13 3.28
C ALA A 322 -6.37 -2.51 4.31
N THR A 323 -5.28 -3.12 3.83
CA THR A 323 -4.06 -3.33 4.60
C THR A 323 -2.89 -2.63 3.91
N THR A 324 -2.15 -1.81 4.64
CA THR A 324 -0.88 -1.24 4.21
C THR A 324 0.25 -1.88 4.99
N VAL A 325 1.25 -2.41 4.29
CA VAL A 325 2.50 -2.91 4.88
C VAL A 325 3.63 -2.00 4.41
N ALA A 326 4.31 -1.36 5.36
CA ALA A 326 5.46 -0.51 5.13
C ALA A 326 6.72 -1.20 5.65
N LEU A 327 7.65 -1.49 4.75
CA LEU A 327 8.96 -2.03 5.07
C LEU A 327 10.02 -0.95 4.88
N GLY A 328 10.55 -0.43 5.98
CA GLY A 328 11.63 0.55 6.01
C GLY A 328 12.99 -0.11 6.18
N VAL A 329 13.97 0.33 5.39
CA VAL A 329 15.36 -0.12 5.50
C VAL A 329 16.31 1.08 5.42
N GLY A 330 17.27 1.13 6.35
CA GLY A 330 18.27 2.18 6.44
C GLY A 330 17.90 3.33 7.39
N PRO A 331 18.84 4.24 7.68
CA PRO A 331 20.18 4.31 7.08
C PRO A 331 21.12 3.19 7.52
N ARG A 332 22.11 2.86 6.68
CA ARG A 332 23.20 1.95 7.05
C ARG A 332 24.04 2.62 8.15
N SER A 333 24.44 1.85 9.16
CA SER A 333 25.35 2.32 10.20
C SER A 333 26.72 2.68 9.62
N ALA A 334 27.43 3.57 10.32
CA ALA A 334 28.80 3.97 10.04
C ALA A 334 29.79 2.79 9.90
N THR A 335 29.54 1.69 10.61
CA THR A 335 30.37 0.47 10.56
C THR A 335 29.95 -0.51 9.46
N GLY A 336 28.89 -0.21 8.70
CA GLY A 336 28.33 -1.09 7.66
C GLY A 336 27.66 -2.37 8.16
N ALA A 337 27.92 -2.79 9.40
CA ALA A 337 27.49 -4.06 9.99
C ALA A 337 26.03 -4.09 10.47
N ASP A 338 25.40 -2.92 10.66
CA ASP A 338 24.03 -2.83 11.14
C ASP A 338 23.21 -1.91 10.23
N THR A 339 22.09 -2.42 9.73
CA THR A 339 21.17 -1.69 8.87
C THR A 339 19.81 -1.72 9.50
N ALA A 340 19.30 -0.52 9.81
CA ALA A 340 17.99 -0.33 10.39
C ALA A 340 16.90 -1.01 9.56
N THR A 341 16.09 -1.87 10.18
CA THR A 341 14.88 -2.40 9.54
C THR A 341 13.67 -2.18 10.43
N ASP A 342 12.54 -1.88 9.81
CA ASP A 342 11.26 -1.80 10.51
C ASP A 342 10.12 -2.18 9.56
N LEU A 343 9.14 -2.90 10.09
CA LEU A 343 7.92 -3.25 9.38
C LEU A 343 6.72 -2.73 10.16
N THR A 344 5.95 -1.85 9.52
CA THR A 344 4.72 -1.27 10.08
C THR A 344 3.53 -1.73 9.26
N ILE A 345 2.48 -2.18 9.94
CA ILE A 345 1.23 -2.67 9.35
C ILE A 345 0.13 -1.72 9.77
N ARG A 346 -0.65 -1.22 8.82
CA ARG A 346 -1.85 -0.43 9.08
C ARG A 346 -3.05 -1.19 8.54
N LEU A 347 -4.04 -1.38 9.41
CA LEU A 347 -5.33 -1.95 9.07
C LEU A 347 -6.35 -0.82 9.03
N ALA A 348 -7.12 -0.74 7.96
CA ALA A 348 -8.26 0.16 7.84
C ALA A 348 -9.56 -0.66 7.75
N ALA A 349 -10.59 -0.24 8.46
CA ALA A 349 -11.88 -0.92 8.53
C ALA A 349 -13.02 0.11 8.63
N PRO A 350 -14.26 -0.23 8.21
CA PRO A 350 -15.37 0.72 8.26
C PRO A 350 -15.73 1.14 9.69
N ASP A 351 -15.59 0.24 10.65
CA ASP A 351 -15.93 0.47 12.05
C ASP A 351 -14.98 -0.24 13.02
N SER A 352 -15.17 0.02 14.30
CA SER A 352 -14.34 -0.55 15.38
C SER A 352 -14.51 -2.07 15.55
N ALA A 353 -15.68 -2.63 15.23
CA ALA A 353 -15.93 -4.06 15.33
C ALA A 353 -15.18 -4.82 14.23
N ALA A 354 -15.30 -4.36 12.98
CA ALA A 354 -14.54 -4.87 11.84
C ALA A 354 -13.02 -4.71 12.07
N LEU A 355 -12.58 -3.59 12.64
CA LEU A 355 -11.17 -3.39 13.00
C LEU A 355 -10.69 -4.39 14.06
N SER A 356 -11.53 -4.73 15.03
CA SER A 356 -11.23 -5.75 16.05
C SER A 356 -11.05 -7.13 15.41
N VAL A 357 -11.93 -7.52 14.48
CA VAL A 357 -11.83 -8.77 13.72
C VAL A 357 -10.53 -8.81 12.90
N ALA A 358 -10.22 -7.74 12.17
CA ALA A 358 -8.97 -7.63 11.41
C ALA A 358 -7.73 -7.72 12.33
N THR A 359 -7.79 -7.08 13.49
CA THR A 359 -6.72 -7.14 14.50
C THR A 359 -6.53 -8.56 15.06
N GLN A 360 -7.62 -9.29 15.31
CA GLN A 360 -7.56 -10.68 15.77
C GLN A 360 -6.98 -11.59 14.68
N ALA A 361 -7.38 -11.39 13.42
CA ALA A 361 -6.82 -12.12 12.27
C ALA A 361 -5.32 -11.86 12.11
N LEU A 362 -4.87 -10.61 12.24
CA LEU A 362 -3.45 -10.24 12.25
C LEU A 362 -2.69 -10.98 13.36
N ARG A 363 -3.21 -10.96 14.59
CA ARG A 363 -2.58 -11.66 15.73
C ARG A 363 -2.49 -13.15 15.51
N LYS A 364 -3.54 -13.79 15.00
CA LYS A 364 -3.58 -15.22 14.70
C LYS A 364 -2.56 -15.58 13.61
N LEU A 365 -2.49 -14.78 12.55
CA LEU A 365 -1.54 -14.95 11.46
C LEU A 365 -0.10 -14.88 11.97
N LEU A 366 0.25 -13.82 12.72
CA LEU A 366 1.60 -13.64 13.25
C LEU A 366 1.98 -14.73 14.26
N ALA A 367 1.04 -15.15 15.13
CA ALA A 367 1.27 -16.23 16.07
C ALA A 367 1.60 -17.56 15.36
N GLY A 368 0.93 -17.85 14.23
CA GLY A 368 1.21 -19.02 13.39
C GLY A 368 2.63 -19.03 12.82
N GLU A 369 3.19 -17.86 12.52
CA GLU A 369 4.58 -17.71 12.02
C GLU A 369 5.60 -17.44 13.14
N ARG A 370 5.21 -17.60 14.42
CA ARG A 370 6.03 -17.24 15.60
C ARG A 370 6.53 -15.78 15.62
N ALA A 371 5.87 -14.93 14.85
CA ALA A 371 6.10 -13.50 14.79
C ALA A 371 5.21 -12.75 15.80
N ALA A 372 5.53 -11.50 16.08
CA ALA A 372 4.72 -10.66 16.94
C ALA A 372 4.77 -9.19 16.52
N ALA A 373 3.61 -8.54 16.52
CA ALA A 373 3.47 -7.11 16.29
C ALA A 373 2.86 -6.42 17.51
N ARG A 374 3.33 -5.20 17.76
CA ARG A 374 2.86 -4.32 18.83
C ARG A 374 1.91 -3.28 18.24
N ARG A 375 0.71 -3.15 18.81
CA ARG A 375 -0.19 -2.04 18.45
C ARG A 375 0.41 -0.71 18.94
N LEU A 376 0.32 0.32 18.12
CA LEU A 376 0.87 1.64 18.40
C LEU A 376 -0.15 2.54 19.13
N ASP A 377 -0.73 2.05 20.22
CA ASP A 377 -1.67 2.83 21.04
C ASP A 377 -0.99 4.11 21.53
N GLY A 378 -1.61 5.27 21.28
CA GLY A 378 -1.03 6.60 21.55
C GLY A 378 0.12 7.00 20.61
N GLU A 379 0.42 6.21 19.58
CA GLU A 379 1.47 6.43 18.57
C GLU A 379 0.91 6.17 17.14
N HIS A 380 -0.40 6.29 16.97
CA HIS A 380 -1.08 5.92 15.72
C HIS A 380 -0.79 6.90 14.60
N LEU A 381 -0.66 8.19 14.91
CA LEU A 381 -0.21 9.21 13.95
C LEU A 381 1.20 8.90 13.45
N ASP A 382 2.13 8.51 14.33
CA ASP A 382 3.48 8.13 13.91
C ASP A 382 3.45 6.87 13.02
N GLY A 383 2.58 5.91 13.34
CA GLY A 383 2.33 4.74 12.48
C GLY A 383 1.70 5.10 11.14
N LEU A 384 0.85 6.12 11.09
CA LEU A 384 0.28 6.67 9.85
C LEU A 384 1.40 7.29 9.00
N THR A 385 2.24 8.14 9.58
CA THR A 385 3.42 8.71 8.92
C THR A 385 4.29 7.62 8.30
N ALA A 386 4.51 6.53 9.03
CA ALA A 386 5.32 5.40 8.58
C ALA A 386 4.66 4.49 7.56
N THR A 387 3.38 4.70 7.26
CA THR A 387 2.63 3.96 6.24
C THR A 387 2.19 4.84 5.07
N LEU A 388 2.66 6.09 5.05
CA LEU A 388 2.64 6.99 3.90
C LEU A 388 4.02 7.03 3.22
N PRO A 389 4.12 7.43 1.93
CA PRO A 389 5.35 7.40 1.14
C PRO A 389 6.29 8.55 1.48
N LEU A 390 6.60 8.71 2.76
CA LEU A 390 7.41 9.80 3.32
C LEU A 390 8.83 9.33 3.66
N GLY A 391 9.09 8.03 3.73
CA GLY A 391 10.37 7.47 4.17
C GLY A 391 10.66 7.70 5.67
N ILE A 392 9.69 8.19 6.44
CA ILE A 392 9.82 8.48 7.88
C ILE A 392 9.45 7.23 8.69
N PRO A 393 10.28 6.76 9.63
CA PRO A 393 9.95 5.61 10.48
C PRO A 393 8.87 5.95 11.53
N ALA A 394 8.12 4.94 11.99
CA ALA A 394 7.05 5.09 12.99
C ALA A 394 7.54 5.52 14.38
N THR A 395 8.85 5.46 14.63
CA THR A 395 9.44 6.03 15.83
C THR A 395 10.75 6.70 15.42
N PRO A 396 10.97 7.96 15.81
CA PRO A 396 12.25 8.61 15.61
C PRO A 396 13.37 7.74 16.19
N ARG A 397 14.31 7.33 15.34
CA ARG A 397 15.44 6.51 15.75
C ARG A 397 16.52 7.42 16.34
N VAL A 398 17.16 6.95 17.41
CA VAL A 398 18.45 7.51 17.84
C VAL A 398 19.54 6.79 17.03
N PRO A 399 20.26 7.48 16.13
CA PRO A 399 21.35 6.88 15.35
C PRO A 399 22.39 6.22 16.25
N GLY A 400 22.91 5.05 15.82
CA GLY A 400 23.94 4.31 16.56
C GLY A 400 23.43 3.41 17.70
N ARG A 401 22.12 3.25 17.87
CA ARG A 401 21.52 2.31 18.83
C ARG A 401 20.73 1.22 18.10
N PRO A 402 21.09 -0.07 18.23
CA PRO A 402 20.23 -1.16 17.79
C PRO A 402 18.98 -1.17 18.67
N SER A 403 17.79 -1.03 18.06
CA SER A 403 16.55 -1.34 18.75
C SER A 403 16.47 -2.87 18.94
N PRO A 404 16.05 -3.37 20.12
CA PRO A 404 15.86 -4.81 20.33
C PRO A 404 14.82 -5.45 19.39
N ASP A 405 14.04 -4.63 18.70
CA ASP A 405 12.95 -5.04 17.80
C ASP A 405 13.37 -5.08 16.32
N GLU A 406 14.67 -4.90 16.02
CA GLU A 406 15.20 -4.84 14.65
C GLU A 406 15.59 -6.22 14.11
N ALA A 407 15.19 -6.50 12.87
CA ALA A 407 15.75 -7.61 12.12
C ALA A 407 17.09 -7.20 11.50
N ARG A 408 17.99 -8.17 11.39
CA ARG A 408 19.15 -8.04 10.50
C ARG A 408 18.64 -7.83 9.07
N ALA A 409 19.21 -6.86 8.36
CA ALA A 409 18.80 -6.58 6.98
C ALA A 409 18.94 -7.78 6.04
N ASP A 410 19.91 -8.68 6.30
CA ASP A 410 20.11 -9.94 5.57
C ASP A 410 18.86 -10.85 5.61
N LEU A 411 18.03 -10.77 6.67
CA LEU A 411 16.80 -11.57 6.77
C LEU A 411 15.80 -11.17 5.69
N LEU A 412 15.82 -9.93 5.21
CA LEU A 412 14.86 -9.44 4.23
C LEU A 412 15.07 -10.05 2.83
N ASP A 413 16.22 -10.65 2.57
CA ASP A 413 16.55 -11.24 1.27
C ASP A 413 15.69 -12.48 0.95
N ASP A 414 15.21 -13.19 1.98
CA ASP A 414 14.29 -14.32 1.84
C ASP A 414 12.82 -13.90 1.73
N LEU A 415 12.47 -12.64 2.00
CA LEU A 415 11.09 -12.17 2.04
C LEU A 415 10.52 -12.00 0.62
N GLN A 416 9.41 -12.67 0.30
CA GLN A 416 8.74 -12.52 -0.99
C GLN A 416 7.88 -11.25 -1.00
N LEU A 417 8.16 -10.38 -1.96
CA LEU A 417 7.51 -9.08 -2.14
C LEU A 417 6.79 -9.04 -3.51
N PRO A 418 5.65 -9.73 -3.66
CA PRO A 418 4.96 -9.81 -4.94
C PRO A 418 4.25 -8.51 -5.30
N VAL A 419 4.32 -8.15 -6.58
CA VAL A 419 3.59 -7.02 -7.19
C VAL A 419 2.76 -7.54 -8.37
N GLY A 420 1.58 -6.95 -8.59
CA GLY A 420 0.87 -7.07 -9.87
C GLY A 420 -0.34 -8.01 -9.92
N HIS A 421 -0.67 -8.74 -8.84
CA HIS A 421 -1.77 -9.71 -8.84
C HIS A 421 -3.03 -9.20 -8.13
N ALA A 422 -3.73 -8.22 -8.75
CA ALA A 422 -4.98 -7.70 -8.21
C ALA A 422 -5.93 -7.22 -9.31
N GLY A 423 -7.23 -7.34 -9.06
CA GLY A 423 -8.27 -6.89 -9.98
C GLY A 423 -9.42 -7.88 -10.09
N LEU A 424 -10.18 -7.75 -11.17
CA LEU A 424 -11.35 -8.56 -11.46
C LEU A 424 -10.94 -9.83 -12.22
N MET A 425 -11.06 -11.00 -11.61
CA MET A 425 -10.98 -12.28 -12.31
C MET A 425 -12.14 -12.45 -13.31
N ILE A 426 -11.78 -12.50 -14.60
CA ILE A 426 -12.72 -12.80 -15.72
C ILE A 426 -12.94 -14.30 -15.85
N GLY A 427 -11.94 -15.11 -15.53
CA GLY A 427 -12.01 -16.56 -15.69
C GLY A 427 -10.65 -17.20 -15.53
N SER A 428 -10.49 -18.42 -16.03
CA SER A 428 -9.21 -19.13 -16.05
C SER A 428 -8.74 -19.38 -17.47
N ASN A 429 -7.42 -19.34 -17.67
CA ASN A 429 -6.81 -19.71 -18.94
C ASN A 429 -6.76 -21.25 -19.11
N ARG A 430 -6.22 -21.73 -20.22
CA ARG A 430 -6.06 -23.17 -20.50
C ARG A 430 -5.21 -23.95 -19.49
N LYS A 431 -4.35 -23.26 -18.72
CA LYS A 431 -3.52 -23.85 -17.66
C LYS A 431 -4.21 -23.83 -16.29
N GLY A 432 -5.43 -23.28 -16.20
CA GLY A 432 -6.15 -23.07 -14.95
C GLY A 432 -5.71 -21.82 -14.18
N GLU A 433 -4.82 -20.99 -14.73
CA GLU A 433 -4.37 -19.75 -14.08
C GLU A 433 -5.43 -18.65 -14.26
N PRO A 434 -5.61 -17.75 -13.27
CA PRO A 434 -6.63 -16.71 -13.35
C PRO A 434 -6.29 -15.65 -14.41
N VAL A 435 -7.28 -15.28 -15.21
CA VAL A 435 -7.22 -14.14 -16.13
C VAL A 435 -7.83 -12.94 -15.42
N ILE A 436 -6.99 -12.00 -15.02
CA ILE A 436 -7.37 -10.88 -14.16
C ILE A 436 -7.28 -9.57 -14.96
N VAL A 437 -8.31 -8.73 -14.81
CA VAL A 437 -8.40 -7.42 -15.41
C VAL A 437 -8.46 -6.34 -14.33
N ARG A 438 -7.62 -5.32 -14.44
CA ARG A 438 -7.63 -4.14 -13.58
C ARG A 438 -8.64 -3.13 -14.08
N LEU A 439 -9.92 -3.48 -13.96
CA LEU A 439 -11.03 -2.66 -14.46
C LEU A 439 -11.06 -1.28 -13.77
N PHE A 440 -10.72 -1.22 -12.48
CA PHE A 440 -10.71 0.00 -11.69
C PHE A 440 -9.28 0.48 -11.44
N ARG A 441 -8.96 1.69 -11.92
CA ARG A 441 -7.62 2.30 -11.89
C ARG A 441 -7.72 3.78 -11.48
N PRO A 442 -6.61 4.45 -11.13
CA PRO A 442 -6.60 5.90 -10.92
C PRO A 442 -7.05 6.70 -12.15
N GLU A 443 -6.95 6.14 -13.35
CA GLU A 443 -7.54 6.63 -14.59
C GLU A 443 -8.87 5.94 -14.89
N GLN A 444 -9.71 6.57 -15.73
CA GLN A 444 -10.92 5.93 -16.24
C GLN A 444 -10.57 4.70 -17.08
N THR A 445 -11.41 3.66 -17.00
CA THR A 445 -11.36 2.51 -17.92
C THR A 445 -12.59 2.48 -18.81
N ARG A 446 -12.38 2.38 -20.12
CA ARG A 446 -13.45 2.12 -21.10
C ARG A 446 -13.38 0.67 -21.55
N ALA A 447 -14.45 -0.07 -21.31
CA ALA A 447 -14.59 -1.45 -21.70
C ALA A 447 -15.77 -1.63 -22.67
N LEU A 448 -15.60 -2.48 -23.67
CA LEU A 448 -16.65 -2.90 -24.58
C LEU A 448 -16.85 -4.41 -24.46
N LEU A 449 -18.09 -4.84 -24.23
CA LEU A 449 -18.48 -6.24 -24.20
C LEU A 449 -19.34 -6.57 -25.42
N VAL A 450 -18.94 -7.59 -26.18
CA VAL A 450 -19.70 -8.13 -27.32
C VAL A 450 -20.14 -9.56 -27.00
N GLY A 451 -21.45 -9.79 -26.93
CA GLY A 451 -22.04 -11.13 -26.79
C GLY A 451 -23.36 -11.17 -26.00
N GLY A 452 -23.61 -10.20 -25.12
CA GLY A 452 -24.93 -9.99 -24.51
C GLY A 452 -24.97 -9.76 -23.00
N VAL A 453 -26.19 -9.52 -22.49
CA VAL A 453 -26.47 -9.06 -21.11
C VAL A 453 -25.95 -10.00 -20.04
N ARG A 454 -26.05 -11.32 -20.24
CA ARG A 454 -25.64 -12.31 -19.21
C ARG A 454 -24.16 -12.23 -18.88
N CYS A 455 -23.30 -12.00 -19.87
CA CYS A 455 -21.88 -11.79 -19.62
C CYS A 455 -21.64 -10.45 -18.91
N ALA A 456 -22.44 -9.41 -19.19
CA ALA A 456 -22.39 -8.14 -18.46
C ALA A 456 -22.81 -8.28 -17.00
N GLN A 457 -23.87 -9.06 -16.72
CA GLN A 457 -24.33 -9.40 -15.39
C GLN A 457 -23.26 -10.16 -14.60
N LEU A 458 -22.55 -11.09 -15.23
CA LEU A 458 -21.43 -11.80 -14.62
C LEU A 458 -20.30 -10.84 -14.21
N VAL A 459 -19.89 -9.95 -15.12
CA VAL A 459 -18.88 -8.92 -14.84
C VAL A 459 -19.35 -7.99 -13.71
N ALA A 460 -20.61 -7.57 -13.72
CA ALA A 460 -21.21 -6.74 -12.68
C ALA A 460 -21.24 -7.44 -11.31
N LEU A 461 -21.64 -8.72 -11.26
CA LEU A 461 -21.66 -9.51 -10.01
C LEU A 461 -20.27 -9.60 -9.41
N ARG A 462 -19.27 -9.92 -10.23
CA ARG A 462 -17.87 -10.01 -9.78
C ARG A 462 -17.32 -8.65 -9.37
N ALA A 463 -17.67 -7.58 -10.08
CA ALA A 463 -17.29 -6.21 -9.72
C ALA A 463 -17.88 -5.79 -8.37
N MET A 464 -19.13 -6.16 -8.07
CA MET A 464 -19.73 -5.90 -6.75
C MET A 464 -18.96 -6.60 -5.62
N ALA A 465 -18.40 -7.80 -5.87
CA ALA A 465 -17.55 -8.47 -4.88
C ALA A 465 -16.27 -7.68 -4.56
N LEU A 466 -15.74 -6.94 -5.54
CA LEU A 466 -14.64 -5.98 -5.37
C LEU A 466 -15.07 -4.68 -4.66
N GLY A 467 -16.33 -4.58 -4.22
CA GLY A 467 -16.87 -3.39 -3.57
C GLY A 467 -17.30 -2.30 -4.55
N ALA A 468 -17.41 -2.61 -5.85
CA ALA A 468 -17.87 -1.66 -6.84
C ALA A 468 -19.36 -1.34 -6.66
N ARG A 469 -19.69 -0.06 -6.78
CA ARG A 469 -21.07 0.39 -7.02
C ARG A 469 -21.35 0.25 -8.50
N VAL A 470 -22.44 -0.44 -8.85
CA VAL A 470 -22.82 -0.70 -10.23
C VAL A 470 -24.01 0.17 -10.60
N VAL A 471 -23.89 0.92 -11.68
CA VAL A 471 -25.00 1.68 -12.26
C VAL A 471 -25.26 1.15 -13.65
N VAL A 472 -26.44 0.60 -13.87
CA VAL A 472 -26.87 0.05 -15.15
C VAL A 472 -27.79 1.04 -15.82
N GLN A 473 -27.32 1.66 -16.90
CA GLN A 473 -28.14 2.44 -17.82
C GLN A 473 -28.62 1.51 -18.92
N THR A 474 -29.91 1.17 -18.96
CA THR A 474 -30.42 0.16 -19.91
C THR A 474 -31.76 0.56 -20.51
N ALA A 475 -31.96 0.24 -21.79
CA ALA A 475 -33.24 0.35 -22.47
C ALA A 475 -34.13 -0.91 -22.29
N ARG A 476 -33.60 -1.95 -21.64
CA ARG A 476 -34.26 -3.25 -21.41
C ARG A 476 -34.24 -3.64 -19.92
N PRO A 477 -34.89 -2.87 -19.03
CA PRO A 477 -34.86 -3.10 -17.57
C PRO A 477 -35.30 -4.51 -17.17
N GLN A 478 -36.24 -5.12 -17.90
CA GLN A 478 -36.72 -6.48 -17.69
C GLN A 478 -35.62 -7.55 -17.73
N ALA A 479 -34.52 -7.30 -18.45
CA ALA A 479 -33.37 -8.21 -18.50
C ALA A 479 -32.51 -8.14 -17.23
N TRP A 480 -32.52 -6.99 -16.53
CA TRP A 480 -31.66 -6.70 -15.38
C TRP A 480 -32.37 -6.84 -14.03
N GLU A 481 -33.67 -6.56 -13.97
CA GLU A 481 -34.45 -6.59 -12.73
C GLU A 481 -34.40 -7.92 -11.98
N PRO A 482 -34.54 -9.11 -12.61
CA PRO A 482 -34.41 -10.39 -11.91
C PRO A 482 -33.01 -10.59 -11.31
N PHE A 483 -31.98 -10.21 -12.06
CA PHE A 483 -30.59 -10.27 -11.60
C PHE A 483 -30.36 -9.37 -10.39
N VAL A 484 -30.84 -8.11 -10.43
CA VAL A 484 -30.69 -7.15 -9.34
C VAL A 484 -31.34 -7.67 -8.06
N ARG A 485 -32.57 -8.21 -8.14
CA ARG A 485 -33.28 -8.77 -6.99
C ARG A 485 -32.55 -9.94 -6.32
N GLY A 486 -31.83 -10.76 -7.10
CA GLY A 486 -31.07 -11.90 -6.57
C GLY A 486 -29.62 -11.58 -6.16
N ALA A 487 -29.02 -10.55 -6.76
CA ALA A 487 -27.62 -10.21 -6.54
C ALA A 487 -27.37 -9.37 -5.28
N ALA A 488 -28.25 -8.43 -4.96
CA ALA A 488 -28.06 -7.50 -3.85
C ALA A 488 -29.39 -6.93 -3.35
N VAL A 489 -29.36 -6.27 -2.19
CA VAL A 489 -30.46 -5.38 -1.79
C VAL A 489 -30.51 -4.23 -2.82
N PRO A 490 -31.64 -4.01 -3.51
CA PRO A 490 -31.75 -2.97 -4.54
C PRO A 490 -31.36 -1.58 -3.99
N GLY A 491 -30.53 -0.84 -4.73
CA GLY A 491 -30.20 0.56 -4.42
C GLY A 491 -28.90 0.80 -3.65
N GLU A 492 -28.34 -0.20 -2.95
CA GLU A 492 -27.08 -0.01 -2.21
C GLU A 492 -25.82 -0.38 -3.03
N ALA A 493 -25.87 -1.48 -3.78
CA ALA A 493 -24.74 -1.99 -4.56
C ALA A 493 -24.95 -1.88 -6.08
N ILE A 494 -26.20 -1.99 -6.53
CA ILE A 494 -26.58 -1.88 -7.94
C ILE A 494 -27.86 -1.06 -8.11
N ALA A 495 -27.85 -0.17 -9.10
CA ALA A 495 -29.00 0.64 -9.50
C ALA A 495 -29.24 0.48 -11.00
N VAL A 496 -30.51 0.29 -11.39
CA VAL A 496 -30.94 0.26 -12.80
C VAL A 496 -31.66 1.57 -13.11
N ILE A 497 -31.20 2.26 -14.15
CA ILE A 497 -31.64 3.61 -14.49
C ILE A 497 -32.04 3.62 -15.97
N PRO A 498 -33.15 4.29 -16.34
CA PRO A 498 -33.49 4.52 -17.73
C PRO A 498 -32.41 5.32 -18.48
N PRO A 499 -32.29 5.15 -19.81
CA PRO A 499 -31.33 5.91 -20.61
C PRO A 499 -31.58 7.42 -20.51
N GLY A 500 -30.52 8.23 -20.48
CA GLY A 500 -30.61 9.70 -20.49
C GLY A 500 -31.05 10.35 -19.18
N ARG A 501 -31.41 9.59 -18.14
CA ARG A 501 -31.71 10.16 -16.82
C ARG A 501 -30.42 10.56 -16.09
N ALA A 502 -30.28 11.85 -15.83
CA ALA A 502 -29.21 12.35 -14.98
C ALA A 502 -29.44 11.89 -13.53
N VAL A 503 -28.47 11.19 -12.96
CA VAL A 503 -28.43 10.82 -11.55
C VAL A 503 -27.07 11.24 -11.02
N GLU A 504 -27.06 11.93 -9.88
CA GLU A 504 -25.83 12.25 -9.19
C GLU A 504 -25.23 10.96 -8.63
N ILE A 505 -24.14 10.51 -9.24
CA ILE A 505 -23.40 9.33 -8.81
C ILE A 505 -22.15 9.82 -8.06
N PRO A 506 -21.97 9.47 -6.78
CA PRO A 506 -20.77 9.89 -6.06
C PRO A 506 -19.53 9.29 -6.73
N PRO A 507 -18.42 10.04 -6.85
CA PRO A 507 -17.23 9.62 -7.58
C PRO A 507 -16.66 8.30 -7.04
N GLY A 508 -16.00 7.55 -7.91
CA GLY A 508 -15.33 6.31 -7.54
C GLY A 508 -14.10 6.56 -6.66
N SER A 509 -13.75 5.57 -5.83
CA SER A 509 -12.48 5.53 -5.11
C SER A 509 -11.86 4.13 -5.21
N ALA A 510 -10.60 3.97 -4.76
CA ALA A 510 -9.93 2.66 -4.78
C ALA A 510 -10.68 1.57 -3.99
N LEU A 511 -11.39 1.94 -2.92
CA LEU A 511 -12.16 1.01 -2.08
C LEU A 511 -13.65 0.93 -2.48
N HIS A 512 -14.15 1.96 -3.17
CA HIS A 512 -15.54 2.06 -3.63
C HIS A 512 -15.59 2.47 -5.11
N PRO A 513 -15.04 1.63 -6.00
CA PRO A 513 -15.00 1.97 -7.41
C PRO A 513 -16.40 2.04 -8.01
N LEU A 514 -16.53 2.68 -9.17
CA LEU A 514 -17.78 2.83 -9.89
C LEU A 514 -17.74 2.05 -11.20
N LEU A 515 -18.71 1.18 -11.44
CA LEU A 515 -18.94 0.53 -12.72
C LEU A 515 -20.23 1.07 -13.35
N VAL A 516 -20.12 1.78 -14.47
CA VAL A 516 -21.26 2.23 -15.27
C VAL A 516 -21.45 1.25 -16.42
N VAL A 517 -22.53 0.47 -16.40
CA VAL A 517 -22.90 -0.43 -17.49
C VAL A 517 -23.86 0.30 -18.41
N VAL A 518 -23.53 0.35 -19.70
CA VAL A 518 -24.29 1.08 -20.72
C VAL A 518 -24.86 0.09 -21.73
N ASP A 519 -26.15 -0.19 -21.61
CA ASP A 519 -26.92 -1.22 -22.34
C ASP A 519 -28.10 -0.60 -23.10
N ILE A 520 -27.80 0.32 -24.02
CA ILE A 520 -28.77 1.22 -24.68
C ILE A 520 -28.63 1.24 -26.21
N GLY A 521 -27.99 0.22 -26.80
CA GLY A 521 -27.74 0.15 -28.25
C GLY A 521 -26.66 1.12 -28.75
N PRO A 522 -26.42 1.16 -30.08
CA PRO A 522 -25.23 1.81 -30.69
C PRO A 522 -25.14 3.32 -30.49
N VAL A 523 -26.26 4.02 -30.28
CA VAL A 523 -26.33 5.51 -30.34
C VAL A 523 -26.22 6.19 -28.97
N GLY A 524 -26.24 5.45 -27.86
CA GLY A 524 -26.41 6.05 -26.53
C GLY A 524 -25.18 6.16 -25.63
N ALA A 525 -24.01 5.63 -26.02
CA ALA A 525 -22.87 5.59 -25.11
C ALA A 525 -22.34 7.00 -24.79
N ASP A 526 -22.56 7.46 -23.55
CA ASP A 526 -21.98 8.71 -23.07
C ASP A 526 -20.45 8.59 -23.07
N ASN A 527 -19.80 9.39 -23.91
CA ASN A 527 -18.36 9.39 -24.12
C ASN A 527 -17.63 10.40 -23.21
N ARG A 528 -18.33 10.98 -22.22
CA ARG A 528 -17.72 11.93 -21.29
C ARG A 528 -16.57 11.26 -20.52
N PRO A 529 -15.43 11.97 -20.35
CA PRO A 529 -14.36 11.53 -19.47
C PRO A 529 -14.91 11.33 -18.07
N GLY A 530 -14.86 10.09 -17.59
CA GLY A 530 -15.19 9.74 -16.21
C GLY A 530 -14.05 10.11 -15.28
N ALA A 531 -14.35 10.16 -13.98
CA ALA A 531 -13.33 10.36 -12.96
C ALA A 531 -12.42 9.13 -12.83
N GLY A 532 -11.31 9.26 -12.10
CA GLY A 532 -10.52 8.10 -11.67
C GLY A 532 -11.39 7.11 -10.88
N TRP A 533 -11.00 5.83 -10.90
CA TRP A 533 -11.72 4.72 -10.25
C TRP A 533 -13.13 4.44 -10.81
N GLN A 534 -13.41 4.95 -12.01
CA GLN A 534 -14.62 4.67 -12.77
C GLN A 534 -14.30 3.80 -14.00
N ALA A 535 -15.09 2.75 -14.18
CA ALA A 535 -15.10 1.96 -15.40
C ALA A 535 -16.45 2.07 -16.11
N THR A 536 -16.43 2.29 -17.42
CA THR A 536 -17.63 2.26 -18.25
C THR A 536 -17.60 0.98 -19.09
N LEU A 537 -18.62 0.14 -18.94
CA LEU A 537 -18.80 -1.10 -19.71
C LEU A 537 -19.95 -0.92 -20.70
N VAL A 538 -19.62 -0.72 -21.97
CA VAL A 538 -20.61 -0.68 -23.05
C VAL A 538 -20.96 -2.10 -23.45
N VAL A 539 -22.25 -2.43 -23.49
CA VAL A 539 -22.74 -3.78 -23.80
C VAL A 539 -23.33 -3.79 -25.21
N ARG A 540 -22.91 -4.78 -26.00
CA ARG A 540 -23.40 -5.07 -27.35
C ARG A 540 -23.76 -6.55 -27.45
N ASP A 541 -24.89 -6.84 -28.08
CA ASP A 541 -25.28 -8.21 -28.39
C ASP A 541 -24.43 -8.71 -29.58
N ASP A 542 -24.29 -7.85 -30.60
CA ASP A 542 -23.56 -8.11 -31.84
C ASP A 542 -22.57 -6.98 -32.15
N PHE A 543 -21.52 -7.26 -32.94
CA PHE A 543 -20.55 -6.24 -33.35
C PHE A 543 -20.87 -5.69 -34.74
N SER A 544 -21.21 -4.40 -34.80
CA SER A 544 -21.56 -3.73 -36.06
C SER A 544 -20.47 -2.74 -36.50
N PRO A 545 -20.50 -2.24 -37.75
CA PRO A 545 -19.58 -1.19 -38.20
C PRO A 545 -19.67 0.10 -37.34
N ALA A 546 -20.82 0.38 -36.73
CA ALA A 546 -21.00 1.54 -35.85
C ALA A 546 -20.19 1.43 -34.54
N ASP A 547 -19.80 0.20 -34.15
CA ASP A 547 -19.05 -0.06 -32.92
C ASP A 547 -17.53 0.00 -33.11
N ALA A 548 -17.03 0.11 -34.35
CA ALA A 548 -15.60 0.09 -34.66
C ALA A 548 -14.83 1.24 -33.99
N ASP A 549 -15.42 2.43 -33.96
CA ASP A 549 -14.84 3.62 -33.34
C ASP A 549 -14.84 3.52 -31.79
N ALA A 550 -15.91 2.98 -31.21
CA ALA A 550 -15.98 2.68 -29.78
C ALA A 550 -14.94 1.61 -29.39
N ALA A 551 -14.77 0.57 -30.22
CA ALA A 551 -13.79 -0.49 -29.99
C ALA A 551 -12.35 0.02 -30.07
N SER A 552 -12.05 0.89 -31.03
CA SER A 552 -10.72 1.49 -31.21
C SER A 552 -10.32 2.40 -30.04
N ARG A 553 -11.30 3.02 -29.37
CA ARG A 553 -11.09 3.86 -28.17
C ARG A 553 -11.21 3.11 -26.86
N ALA A 554 -11.71 1.88 -26.87
CA ALA A 554 -11.85 1.09 -25.67
C ALA A 554 -10.47 0.64 -25.18
N ASP A 555 -10.25 0.75 -23.88
CA ASP A 555 -9.04 0.25 -23.26
C ASP A 555 -9.09 -1.30 -23.17
N LEU A 556 -10.29 -1.87 -23.05
CA LEU A 556 -10.54 -3.30 -22.92
C LEU A 556 -11.71 -3.75 -23.82
N LEU A 557 -11.53 -4.84 -24.57
CA LEU A 557 -12.61 -5.57 -25.22
C LEU A 557 -12.80 -6.94 -24.57
N LEU A 558 -14.05 -7.29 -24.28
CA LEU A 558 -14.49 -8.61 -23.87
C LEU A 558 -15.40 -9.16 -24.97
N VAL A 559 -14.97 -10.21 -25.66
CA VAL A 559 -15.69 -10.73 -26.81
C VAL A 559 -16.03 -12.21 -26.60
N GLN A 560 -17.30 -12.53 -26.64
CA GLN A 560 -17.80 -13.91 -26.72
C GLN A 560 -17.54 -14.47 -28.14
N PRO A 561 -17.84 -15.75 -28.42
CA PRO A 561 -17.66 -16.29 -29.77
C PRO A 561 -18.35 -15.42 -30.82
N LEU A 562 -17.57 -14.97 -31.80
CA LEU A 562 -18.01 -14.06 -32.84
C LEU A 562 -18.37 -14.80 -34.13
N ARG A 563 -19.30 -14.24 -34.91
CA ARG A 563 -19.52 -14.67 -36.29
C ARG A 563 -18.33 -14.26 -37.16
N PRO A 564 -18.05 -14.93 -38.29
CA PRO A 564 -16.92 -14.60 -39.16
C PRO A 564 -16.88 -13.13 -39.61
N GLU A 565 -18.03 -12.54 -39.91
CA GLU A 565 -18.16 -11.14 -40.33
C GLU A 565 -17.75 -10.18 -39.20
N GLU A 566 -18.24 -10.44 -37.98
CA GLU A 566 -17.92 -9.66 -36.78
C GLU A 566 -16.44 -9.76 -36.42
N ALA A 567 -15.88 -10.97 -36.50
CA ALA A 567 -14.46 -11.20 -36.28
C ALA A 567 -13.60 -10.42 -37.29
N GLY A 568 -14.04 -10.34 -38.55
CA GLY A 568 -13.41 -9.50 -39.58
C GLY A 568 -13.41 -8.01 -39.20
N LEU A 569 -14.56 -7.49 -38.75
CA LEU A 569 -14.69 -6.09 -38.31
C LEU A 569 -13.85 -5.77 -37.07
N VAL A 570 -13.90 -6.63 -36.03
CA VAL A 570 -13.08 -6.47 -34.82
C VAL A 570 -11.60 -6.57 -35.16
N GLY A 571 -11.23 -7.53 -36.02
CA GLY A 571 -9.87 -7.73 -36.49
C GLY A 571 -9.31 -6.53 -37.22
N ALA A 572 -10.13 -5.89 -38.06
CA ALA A 572 -9.78 -4.65 -38.77
C ALA A 572 -9.67 -3.45 -37.82
N ALA A 573 -10.63 -3.27 -36.90
CA ALA A 573 -10.65 -2.14 -35.96
C ALA A 573 -9.44 -2.15 -35.00
N LEU A 574 -9.05 -3.33 -34.50
CA LEU A 574 -7.96 -3.48 -33.53
C LEU A 574 -6.61 -3.88 -34.13
N GLY A 575 -6.56 -4.23 -35.43
CA GLY A 575 -5.36 -4.71 -36.10
C GLY A 575 -4.88 -6.06 -35.56
N LEU A 576 -5.79 -7.01 -35.33
CA LEU A 576 -5.48 -8.33 -34.74
C LEU A 576 -4.90 -9.34 -35.75
N GLY A 577 -5.04 -9.08 -37.05
CA GLY A 577 -4.60 -10.01 -38.10
C GLY A 577 -5.23 -11.40 -37.95
N GLU A 578 -4.42 -12.45 -38.07
CA GLU A 578 -4.86 -13.85 -37.96
C GLU A 578 -5.46 -14.21 -36.59
N ALA A 579 -5.15 -13.45 -35.52
CA ALA A 579 -5.74 -13.68 -34.20
C ALA A 579 -7.27 -13.50 -34.20
N ALA A 580 -7.82 -12.71 -35.13
CA ALA A 580 -9.26 -12.53 -35.27
C ALA A 580 -9.98 -13.83 -35.63
N LYS A 581 -9.37 -14.72 -36.42
CA LYS A 581 -9.99 -16.00 -36.79
C LYS A 581 -10.23 -16.90 -35.58
N TRP A 582 -9.40 -16.80 -34.54
CA TRP A 582 -9.59 -17.56 -33.31
C TRP A 582 -10.81 -17.11 -32.51
N LEU A 583 -11.29 -15.88 -32.69
CA LEU A 583 -12.50 -15.36 -32.03
C LEU A 583 -13.78 -16.10 -32.47
N THR A 584 -13.75 -16.79 -33.61
CA THR A 584 -14.88 -17.60 -34.11
C THR A 584 -14.83 -19.04 -33.59
N GLN A 585 -13.69 -19.49 -33.08
CA GLN A 585 -13.42 -20.88 -32.71
C GLN A 585 -13.43 -21.13 -31.20
N ILE A 586 -13.59 -20.09 -30.39
CA ILE A 586 -13.69 -20.23 -28.94
C ILE A 586 -15.01 -20.88 -28.52
N ARG A 587 -14.97 -21.63 -27.43
CA ARG A 587 -16.16 -22.27 -26.84
C ARG A 587 -17.14 -21.22 -26.33
N ALA A 588 -18.41 -21.60 -26.21
CA ALA A 588 -19.50 -20.76 -25.71
C ALA A 588 -19.29 -20.21 -24.29
N ASP A 589 -18.52 -20.88 -23.45
CA ASP A 589 -18.18 -20.49 -22.09
C ASP A 589 -16.89 -19.65 -22.00
N MET A 590 -16.26 -19.32 -23.12
CA MET A 590 -15.02 -18.56 -23.19
C MET A 590 -15.24 -17.13 -23.69
N VAL A 591 -14.35 -16.25 -23.26
CA VAL A 591 -14.29 -14.85 -23.66
C VAL A 591 -12.86 -14.51 -24.09
N GLY A 592 -12.73 -13.83 -25.22
CA GLY A 592 -11.53 -13.13 -25.62
C GLY A 592 -11.41 -11.83 -24.82
N VAL A 593 -10.35 -11.71 -24.02
CA VAL A 593 -10.00 -10.51 -23.27
C VAL A 593 -8.89 -9.80 -24.06
N ILE A 594 -9.24 -8.66 -24.66
CA ILE A 594 -8.39 -7.95 -25.61
C ILE A 594 -7.99 -6.60 -25.02
N ASN A 595 -6.68 -6.36 -24.95
CA ASN A 595 -6.12 -5.04 -24.63
C ASN A 595 -5.19 -4.63 -25.76
N ARG A 596 -5.55 -3.56 -26.49
CA ARG A 596 -4.86 -3.13 -27.70
C ARG A 596 -4.77 -4.28 -28.72
N ARG A 597 -3.56 -4.83 -28.95
CA ARG A 597 -3.30 -5.95 -29.87
C ARG A 597 -3.11 -7.29 -29.16
N ALA A 598 -3.09 -7.30 -27.83
CA ALA A 598 -2.89 -8.51 -27.05
C ALA A 598 -4.23 -9.19 -26.77
N VAL A 599 -4.35 -10.45 -27.16
CA VAL A 599 -5.51 -11.31 -26.87
C VAL A 599 -5.15 -12.31 -25.78
N ARG A 600 -6.04 -12.46 -24.81
CA ARG A 600 -6.03 -13.52 -23.80
C ARG A 600 -7.36 -14.25 -23.81
N TRP A 601 -7.34 -15.53 -23.48
CA TRP A 601 -8.53 -16.37 -23.47
C TRP A 601 -8.87 -16.74 -22.03
N ALA A 602 -10.11 -16.49 -21.66
CA ALA A 602 -10.63 -16.84 -20.34
C ALA A 602 -11.86 -17.73 -20.49
N ALA A 603 -11.81 -18.95 -19.95
CA ALA A 603 -13.01 -19.69 -19.63
C ALA A 603 -13.65 -19.04 -18.40
N LEU A 604 -14.91 -18.63 -18.51
CA LEU A 604 -15.56 -17.80 -17.48
C LEU A 604 -15.64 -18.49 -16.11
N SER A 605 -15.58 -19.82 -16.07
CA SER A 605 -15.54 -20.64 -14.84
C SER A 605 -16.64 -20.24 -13.87
N GLN A 606 -17.88 -20.23 -14.36
CA GLN A 606 -19.04 -19.83 -13.55
C GLN A 606 -19.16 -20.68 -12.29
N THR A 607 -19.40 -20.02 -11.16
CA THR A 607 -19.75 -20.72 -9.91
C THR A 607 -21.19 -21.23 -9.97
N PRO A 608 -21.58 -22.19 -9.11
CA PRO A 608 -22.98 -22.61 -8.99
C PRO A 608 -23.93 -21.44 -8.67
N ILE A 609 -23.46 -20.46 -7.89
CA ILE A 609 -24.22 -19.24 -7.54
C ILE A 609 -24.43 -18.38 -8.79
N GLU A 610 -23.37 -18.16 -9.58
CA GLU A 610 -23.44 -17.42 -10.84
C GLU A 610 -24.38 -18.11 -11.83
N ALA A 611 -24.28 -19.44 -11.97
CA ALA A 611 -25.11 -20.21 -12.88
C ALA A 611 -26.60 -20.17 -12.49
N GLN A 612 -26.91 -20.25 -11.19
CA GLN A 612 -28.30 -20.16 -10.72
C GLN A 612 -28.90 -18.76 -10.93
N LEU A 613 -28.10 -17.71 -10.71
CA LEU A 613 -28.58 -16.32 -10.78
C LEU A 613 -28.68 -15.79 -12.22
N ILE A 614 -27.72 -16.14 -13.07
CA ILE A 614 -27.53 -15.55 -14.41
C ILE A 614 -27.91 -16.54 -15.52
N GLY A 615 -27.76 -17.84 -15.27
CA GLY A 615 -27.78 -18.87 -16.30
C GLY A 615 -26.46 -18.94 -17.09
N PRO A 616 -26.39 -19.82 -18.10
CA PRO A 616 -25.21 -19.93 -18.95
C PRO A 616 -25.01 -18.61 -19.70
N PRO A 617 -23.80 -18.01 -19.67
CA PRO A 617 -23.52 -16.71 -20.24
C PRO A 617 -23.20 -16.94 -21.71
N VAL A 618 -24.11 -17.57 -22.43
CA VAL A 618 -23.96 -17.86 -23.86
C VAL A 618 -24.76 -16.81 -24.62
N ARG A 619 -24.22 -16.40 -25.76
CA ARG A 619 -24.89 -15.51 -26.68
C ARG A 619 -26.21 -16.14 -27.13
N GLY A 620 -27.30 -15.37 -27.00
CA GLY A 620 -28.66 -15.77 -27.37
C GLY A 620 -28.92 -15.68 -28.86
#